data_AF-A0A8T0IX11-F1
#
_entry.id   AF-A0A8T0IX11-F1
#
_cell.length_a   1.000
_cell.length_b   1.000
_cell.length_c   1.000
_cell.angle_alpha   90.00
_cell.angle_beta   90.00
_cell.angle_gamma   90.00
#
_symmetry.space_group_name_H-M   'P 1'
#
loop_
_entity.id
_entity.type
_entity.pdbx_description
1 polymer ?
#
loop_
_entity_poly.entity_id
_entity_poly.type
_entity_poly.pdbx_seq_one_letter_code
_entity_poly.pdbx_strand_id
1 'polypeptide(L)' 'MLFYASEKYPKEGMYKKFLSEHGGYANAYTGHVHTNYHFDVNANHLEEALDRFAQFFISPLLSSEATSREIHAVDSGV' A
#
# COMPACT_ATOMS: atom_id res chain seq x y z
N MET A 1 -3.13 6.48 0.72
CA MET A 1 -4.06 6.12 1.83
C MET A 1 -3.96 4.65 2.27
N LEU A 2 -4.28 3.64 1.43
CA LEU A 2 -4.18 2.22 1.83
C LEU A 2 -2.75 1.66 1.87
N PHE A 3 -1.84 2.19 1.03
CA PHE A 3 -0.43 1.79 1.01
C PHE A 3 0.37 2.20 2.25
N TYR A 4 -0.21 3.02 3.12
CA TYR A 4 0.55 3.62 4.21
C TYR A 4 0.68 2.67 5.40
N ALA A 5 -0.42 2.30 6.02
CA ALA A 5 -0.38 1.48 7.24
C ALA A 5 -1.70 0.77 7.51
N SER A 6 -1.62 -0.29 8.30
CA SER A 6 -2.74 -1.08 8.83
C SER A 6 -2.54 -1.36 10.31
N GLU A 7 -3.56 -1.84 11.03
CA GLU A 7 -3.42 -2.18 12.45
C GLU A 7 -2.29 -3.19 12.70
N LYS A 8 -2.19 -4.23 11.87
CA LYS A 8 -1.13 -5.26 11.96
C LYS A 8 0.24 -4.74 11.51
N TYR A 9 0.28 -3.78 10.58
CA TYR A 9 1.51 -3.14 10.10
C TYR A 9 1.39 -1.61 10.18
N PRO A 10 1.56 -1.03 11.40
CA PRO A 10 1.18 0.37 11.67
C PRO A 10 2.20 1.39 11.16
N LYS A 11 3.41 0.95 10.78
CA LYS A 11 4.47 1.84 10.36
C LYS A 11 4.35 2.20 8.88
N GLU A 12 4.24 3.49 8.60
CA GLU A 12 4.06 4.00 7.25
C GLU A 12 5.19 3.57 6.30
N GLY A 13 4.82 3.22 5.06
CA GLY A 13 5.76 2.91 3.99
C GLY A 13 6.46 1.55 4.11
N MET A 14 6.18 0.77 5.16
CA MET A 14 6.83 -0.54 5.35
C MET A 14 6.46 -1.55 4.27
N TYR A 15 5.27 -1.49 3.70
CA TYR A 15 4.91 -2.37 2.59
C TYR A 15 5.78 -2.14 1.35
N LYS A 16 5.88 -0.88 0.89
CA LYS A 16 6.75 -0.52 -0.25
C LYS A 16 8.22 -0.83 0.03
N LYS A 17 8.67 -0.57 1.26
CA LYS A 17 10.03 -0.91 1.69
C LYS A 17 10.28 -2.42 1.63
N PHE A 18 9.36 -3.22 2.17
CA PHE A 18 9.44 -4.67 2.14
C PHE A 18 9.55 -5.21 0.71
N LEU A 19 8.71 -4.73 -0.21
CA LEU A 19 8.78 -5.14 -1.61
C LEU A 19 10.13 -4.77 -2.24
N SER A 20 10.59 -3.53 -2.07
CA SER A 20 11.88 -3.06 -2.59
C SER A 20 13.06 -3.91 -2.10
N GLU A 21 13.08 -4.27 -0.82
CA GLU A 21 14.12 -5.11 -0.22
C GLU A 21 14.08 -6.58 -0.70
N HIS A 22 12.94 -7.03 -1.23
CA HIS A 22 12.73 -8.40 -1.68
C HIS A 22 12.49 -8.51 -3.19
N GLY A 23 13.00 -7.54 -3.96
CA GLY A 23 12.98 -7.57 -5.44
C GLY A 23 11.60 -7.42 -6.05
N GLY A 24 10.70 -6.72 -5.35
CA GLY A 24 9.31 -6.51 -5.75
C GLY A 24 8.93 -5.05 -5.87
N TYR A 25 7.74 -4.83 -6.41
CA TYR A 25 7.14 -3.55 -6.67
C TYR A 25 5.62 -3.62 -6.46
N ALA A 26 4.98 -2.47 -6.22
CA ALA A 26 3.54 -2.39 -6.16
C ALA A 26 3.03 -1.08 -6.77
N ASN A 27 1.86 -1.17 -7.38
CA ASN A 27 1.13 -0.02 -7.89
C ASN A 27 -0.38 -0.23 -7.76
N ALA A 28 -1.14 0.83 -8.03
CA ALA A 28 -2.58 0.81 -8.10
C ALA A 28 -3.08 1.87 -9.08
N TYR A 29 -4.29 1.65 -9.59
CA TYR A 29 -5.02 2.66 -10.32
C TYR A 29 -6.51 2.56 -10.04
N THR A 30 -7.20 3.68 -10.19
CA THR A 30 -8.66 3.77 -10.06
C THR A 30 -9.24 4.09 -11.43
N GLY A 31 -9.99 3.15 -12.00
CA GLY A 31 -10.82 3.37 -13.18
C GLY A 31 -12.22 3.84 -12.80
N HIS A 32 -13.13 3.90 -13.77
CA HIS A 32 -14.50 4.37 -13.53
C HIS A 32 -15.33 3.48 -12.61
N VAL A 33 -15.12 2.16 -12.67
CA VAL A 33 -15.95 1.16 -11.97
C VAL A 33 -15.13 0.15 -11.16
N HIS A 34 -13.81 0.32 -11.11
CA HIS A 34 -12.92 -0.57 -10.39
C HIS A 34 -11.72 0.18 -9.86
N THR A 35 -11.22 -0.27 -8.72
CA THR A 35 -9.91 0.08 -8.21
C THR A 35 -9.06 -1.18 -8.20
N ASN A 36 -7.90 -1.11 -8.82
CA ASN A 36 -6.98 -2.23 -8.91
C ASN A 36 -5.75 -1.97 -8.04
N TYR A 37 -5.38 -2.96 -7.23
CA TYR A 37 -4.13 -3.00 -6.49
C TYR A 37 -3.38 -4.25 -6.90
N HIS A 38 -2.09 -4.12 -7.18
CA HIS A 38 -1.24 -5.26 -7.58
C HIS A 38 0.18 -5.09 -7.07
N PHE A 39 0.88 -6.21 -6.94
CA PHE A 39 2.28 -6.27 -6.59
C PHE A 39 2.97 -7.48 -7.21
N ASP A 40 4.29 -7.41 -7.29
CA ASP A 40 5.17 -8.56 -7.50
C ASP A 40 6.20 -8.62 -6.36
N VAL A 41 6.78 -9.81 -6.17
CA VAL A 41 7.85 -10.07 -5.20
C VAL A 41 8.55 -11.38 -5.57
N ASN A 42 9.79 -11.56 -5.12
CA ASN A 42 10.45 -12.86 -5.18
C ASN A 42 9.64 -13.95 -4.47
N ALA A 43 9.53 -15.14 -5.08
CA ALA A 43 8.61 -16.21 -4.65
C ALA A 43 8.75 -16.61 -3.17
N ASN A 44 9.97 -16.57 -2.62
CA ASN A 44 10.25 -16.90 -1.21
C ASN A 44 9.58 -15.94 -0.20
N HIS A 45 9.09 -14.79 -0.66
CA HIS A 45 8.50 -13.75 0.17
C HIS A 45 7.01 -13.51 -0.13
N LEU A 46 6.38 -14.37 -0.95
CA LEU A 46 4.99 -14.20 -1.35
C LEU A 46 4.03 -14.19 -0.15
N GLU A 47 4.22 -15.10 0.82
CA GLU A 47 3.33 -15.22 1.97
C GLU A 47 3.30 -13.92 2.79
N GLU A 48 4.48 -13.38 3.14
CA GLU A 48 4.58 -12.15 3.91
C GLU A 48 4.13 -10.91 3.10
N ALA A 49 4.45 -10.86 1.80
CA ALA A 49 3.97 -9.79 0.93
C ALA A 49 2.44 -9.78 0.86
N LEU A 50 1.83 -10.96 0.69
CA LEU A 50 0.40 -11.13 0.57
C LEU A 50 -0.33 -10.83 1.90
N ASP A 51 0.25 -11.21 3.04
CA ASP A 51 -0.29 -10.87 4.36
C ASP A 51 -0.34 -9.35 4.55
N ARG A 52 0.77 -8.65 4.24
CA ARG A 52 0.83 -7.18 4.29
C ARG A 52 -0.16 -6.53 3.32
N PHE A 53 -0.28 -7.05 2.11
CA PHE A 53 -1.22 -6.57 1.09
C PHE A 53 -2.68 -6.77 1.52
N ALA A 54 -3.02 -7.92 2.09
CA ALA A 54 -4.38 -8.22 2.54
C ALA A 54 -4.87 -7.24 3.61
N GLN A 55 -3.98 -6.73 4.46
CA GLN A 55 -4.34 -5.74 5.49
C GLN A 55 -4.87 -4.42 4.93
N PHE A 56 -4.64 -4.12 3.65
CA PHE A 56 -5.23 -2.95 2.99
C PHE A 56 -6.76 -3.02 2.96
N PHE A 57 -7.31 -4.24 2.98
CA PHE A 57 -8.74 -4.52 2.85
C PHE A 57 -9.38 -5.00 4.16
N ILE A 58 -8.59 -5.17 5.22
CA ILE A 58 -9.05 -5.65 6.52
C ILE A 58 -9.17 -4.49 7.51
N SER A 59 -8.04 -3.89 7.88
CA SER A 59 -7.98 -2.81 8.90
C SER A 59 -6.94 -1.74 8.53
N PRO A 60 -7.15 -0.95 7.46
CA PRO A 60 -6.27 0.17 7.13
C PRO A 60 -6.41 1.28 8.18
N LEU A 61 -5.29 1.91 8.60
CA LEU A 61 -5.31 2.93 9.66
C LEU A 61 -5.94 4.26 9.22
N LEU A 62 -5.75 4.63 7.95
CA LEU A 62 -6.30 5.85 7.36
C LEU A 62 -6.11 7.11 8.23
N SER A 63 -4.92 7.32 8.81
CA SER A 63 -4.69 8.43 9.75
C SER A 63 -4.99 9.79 9.11
N SER A 64 -5.48 10.74 9.92
CA SER A 64 -5.79 12.11 9.50
C SER A 64 -4.60 12.79 8.83
N GLU A 65 -3.40 12.59 9.36
CA GLU A 65 -2.17 13.16 8.84
C GLU A 65 -1.81 12.56 7.47
N ALA A 66 -1.91 11.24 7.31
CA ALA A 66 -1.64 10.58 6.03
C ALA A 66 -2.70 10.93 4.98
N THR A 67 -3.95 11.10 5.40
CA THR A 67 -5.05 11.55 4.54
C THR A 67 -4.77 12.94 3.99
N SER A 68 -4.41 13.90 4.86
CA SER A 68 -4.10 15.27 4.44
C SER A 68 -2.91 15.33 3.48
N ARG A 69 -1.85 14.54 3.73
CA ARG A 69 -0.72 14.44 2.79
C ARG A 69 -1.13 13.89 1.43
N GLU A 70 -1.97 12.84 1.42
CA GLU A 70 -2.46 12.25 0.17
C GLU A 70 -3.34 13.22 -0.62
N ILE A 71 -4.21 13.98 0.04
CA ILE A 71 -5.03 15.02 -0.61
C ILE A 71 -4.12 16.01 -1.35
N HIS A 72 -3.05 16.47 -0.70
CA HIS A 72 -2.08 17.36 -1.34
C HIS A 72 -1.34 16.69 -2.50
N ALA A 73 -0.95 15.42 -2.38
CA ALA A 73 -0.29 14.68 -3.46
C ALA A 73 -1.20 14.55 -4.70
N VAL A 74 -2.48 14.21 -4.49
CA VAL A 74 -3.47 14.11 -5.58
C VAL A 74 -3.73 15.48 -6.23
N ASP A 75 -3.88 16.54 -5.44
CA ASP A 75 -4.14 17.90 -5.95
C ASP A 75 -2.97 18.46 -6.77
N SER A 76 -1.74 18.11 -6.40
CA SER A 76 -0.53 18.57 -7.10
C SER A 76 -0.15 17.76 -8.34
N GLY A 77 -0.86 16.66 -8.63
CA GLY A 77 -0.67 15.87 -9.85
C GLY A 77 0.70 15.17 -9.96
N VAL A 78 1.39 14.99 -8.83
CA VAL A 78 2.68 14.29 -8.70
C VAL A 78 2.51 12.85 -8.25
#